data_AF-A0A556U3B3-F1
#
_entry.id   AF-A0A556U3B3-F1
#
_cell.length_a   1.000
_cell.length_b   1.000
_cell.length_c   1.000
_cell.angle_alpha   90.00
_cell.angle_beta   90.00
_cell.angle_gamma   90.00
#
_symmetry.space_group_name_H-M   'P 1'
#
loop_
_entity.id
_entity.type
_entity.pdbx_description
1 polymer ?
#
loop_
_entity_poly.entity_id
_entity_poly.type
_entity_poly.pdbx_seq_one_letter_code
_entity_poly.pdbx_strand_id
1 'polypeptide(L)'
;MAFNNDRSHMHSCCGCPDMPREGKAGPSQEFHSSPKQRHSDSGWTETNDWWQKAGTDAPAGAKWGESALKREPECHMELDRLCADSNHTVLIDTRAFSNGKIVPCKGQPIWDSNHVKLPQHYPINSRESRWAATERALQTLMHRGASARDVETAIKIYNQAHSKDWHFDGLRIFAEPIPLLRQHCSHAITMSQVQISCLLANAFFCTFPHRNATHPGSEYGNFPTINFSRLFSERSPRTFQKLRALFHYFDTVTEEATKPTGLVTFERICLPQNQWPDWNKRMEQLTNLEVYGNGFIEREGKGMLQVDFAASMVGGGVLGRGLVQEEIRFMQCPELIVSRLFTEKLADNECLRITGVQTYSNTRGYSDTFAWESPHKDNTQRDEWKRIYCQIVAIDATNFQDPRQQYTERSIQRELLKAYVGFRGDPNIPSAYTAAIATGNWGCGAFKGDPMLKALIQMMAASVAQRDLAYFTFNNMKQAEELKRMFMILKSQKITVGKLYNLLQDYCDYSSRHHHHHQQRVKNVFEFISEKIGVCPSHL
;
A
#
# COMPACT_ATOMS: atom_id res chain seq x y z
N MET A 1 -0.83 31.76 -35.43
CA MET A 1 -1.50 31.37 -36.69
C MET A 1 -1.80 29.88 -36.63
N ALA A 2 -2.76 29.38 -37.41
CA ALA A 2 -3.24 28.00 -37.31
C ALA A 2 -2.53 27.04 -38.30
N PHE A 3 -3.00 25.78 -38.33
CA PHE A 3 -2.55 24.64 -39.13
C PHE A 3 -1.22 24.00 -38.67
N ASN A 4 -1.05 22.67 -38.71
CA ASN A 4 -2.01 21.63 -39.11
C ASN A 4 -1.88 20.34 -38.28
N ASN A 5 -2.95 19.53 -38.27
CA ASN A 5 -2.88 18.11 -37.89
C ASN A 5 -2.23 17.32 -39.03
N ASP A 6 -1.52 16.25 -38.69
CA ASP A 6 -1.46 15.05 -39.52
C ASP A 6 -1.46 13.79 -38.65
N ARG A 7 -2.02 12.69 -39.16
CA ARG A 7 -2.16 11.38 -38.52
C ARG A 7 -1.80 10.29 -39.52
N SER A 8 -0.58 9.77 -39.44
CA SER A 8 -0.15 8.61 -40.22
C SER A 8 0.93 7.81 -39.48
N HIS A 9 1.16 6.58 -39.95
CA HIS A 9 2.20 5.64 -39.48
C HIS A 9 2.01 4.98 -38.10
N MET A 10 0.90 4.25 -37.94
CA MET A 10 0.96 2.93 -37.30
C MET A 10 1.01 1.84 -38.38
N HIS A 11 1.89 0.85 -38.20
CA HIS A 11 1.95 -0.53 -38.75
C HIS A 11 3.32 -0.93 -39.33
N SER A 12 4.05 -1.77 -38.60
CA SER A 12 4.64 -3.05 -39.07
C SER A 12 5.41 -3.73 -37.90
N CYS A 13 5.99 -4.91 -38.15
CA CYS A 13 6.88 -5.66 -37.23
C CYS A 13 6.25 -6.53 -36.12
N CYS A 14 5.18 -7.27 -36.41
CA CYS A 14 4.88 -8.56 -35.77
C CYS A 14 4.71 -9.64 -36.84
N GLY A 15 5.74 -10.45 -37.09
CA GLY A 15 5.70 -11.56 -38.04
C GLY A 15 5.60 -12.91 -37.32
N CYS A 16 4.48 -13.61 -37.50
CA CYS A 16 4.31 -14.99 -37.04
C CYS A 16 4.31 -15.95 -38.25
N PRO A 17 5.05 -17.08 -38.21
CA PRO A 17 4.98 -18.12 -39.23
C PRO A 17 3.75 -19.03 -39.05
N ASP A 18 3.41 -19.78 -40.11
CA ASP A 18 2.10 -20.40 -40.34
C ASP A 18 1.70 -21.61 -39.47
N MET A 19 0.38 -21.85 -39.39
CA MET A 19 -0.22 -23.04 -38.79
C MET A 19 -0.46 -24.17 -39.80
N PRO A 20 -0.19 -25.44 -39.44
CA PRO A 20 -0.70 -26.61 -40.17
C PRO A 20 -2.07 -27.09 -39.66
N ARG A 21 -2.90 -27.45 -40.64
CA ARG A 21 -4.32 -27.88 -40.65
C ARG A 21 -4.82 -28.88 -39.58
N GLU A 22 -6.15 -28.91 -39.48
CA GLU A 22 -7.00 -29.73 -38.59
C GLU A 22 -6.83 -31.26 -38.73
N GLY A 23 -7.13 -31.99 -37.64
CA GLY A 23 -7.17 -33.45 -37.62
C GLY A 23 -8.05 -34.05 -36.50
N LYS A 24 -9.27 -34.48 -36.88
CA LYS A 24 -10.23 -35.42 -36.26
C LYS A 24 -10.22 -35.69 -34.73
N ALA A 25 -11.42 -35.64 -34.14
CA ALA A 25 -11.67 -35.87 -32.71
C ALA A 25 -11.65 -37.35 -32.26
N GLY A 26 -11.40 -37.54 -30.95
CA GLY A 26 -11.63 -38.75 -30.15
C GLY A 26 -12.03 -38.35 -28.71
N PRO A 27 -12.73 -39.20 -27.94
CA PRO A 27 -13.53 -38.71 -26.80
C PRO A 27 -12.88 -38.79 -25.40
N SER A 28 -13.43 -37.94 -24.52
CA SER A 28 -13.59 -38.10 -23.06
C SER A 28 -12.36 -38.33 -22.16
N GLN A 29 -12.05 -37.31 -21.34
CA GLN A 29 -11.86 -37.48 -19.89
C GLN A 29 -12.28 -36.19 -19.18
N GLU A 30 -13.15 -36.29 -18.18
CA GLU A 30 -13.62 -35.13 -17.41
C GLU A 30 -12.64 -34.81 -16.28
N PHE A 31 -12.22 -33.55 -16.20
CA PHE A 31 -11.51 -32.99 -15.04
C PHE A 31 -12.35 -31.89 -14.43
N HIS A 32 -12.70 -32.02 -13.15
CA HIS A 32 -13.35 -30.94 -12.41
C HIS A 32 -12.40 -29.75 -12.28
N SER A 33 -12.71 -28.65 -12.96
CA SER A 33 -11.98 -27.40 -12.87
C SER A 33 -12.63 -26.45 -11.85
N SER A 34 -11.89 -26.09 -10.80
CA SER A 34 -12.16 -24.88 -10.01
C SER A 34 -12.26 -23.65 -10.93
N PRO A 35 -13.06 -22.63 -10.59
CA PRO A 35 -13.19 -21.42 -11.41
C PRO A 35 -11.84 -20.70 -11.51
N LYS A 36 -11.32 -20.57 -12.74
CA LYS A 36 -10.11 -19.81 -13.08
C LYS A 36 -10.48 -18.51 -13.75
N GLN A 37 -9.62 -17.51 -13.59
CA GLN A 37 -9.89 -16.13 -14.00
C GLN A 37 -9.61 -15.93 -15.51
N ARG A 38 -10.14 -14.83 -16.06
CA ARG A 38 -9.93 -14.37 -17.43
C ARG A 38 -9.80 -12.86 -17.44
N HIS A 39 -8.96 -12.33 -18.33
CA HIS A 39 -8.89 -10.91 -18.64
C HIS A 39 -9.11 -10.67 -20.15
N SER A 40 -9.55 -9.46 -20.51
CA SER A 40 -10.22 -9.06 -21.76
C SER A 40 -11.59 -9.73 -21.98
N ASP A 41 -12.61 -9.08 -22.55
CA ASP A 41 -12.62 -7.77 -23.25
C ASP A 41 -13.75 -6.84 -22.77
N SER A 42 -13.70 -5.55 -23.14
CA SER A 42 -14.74 -4.56 -22.81
C SER A 42 -15.63 -4.22 -24.01
N GLY A 43 -16.92 -4.56 -23.93
CA GLY A 43 -17.93 -4.20 -24.92
C GLY A 43 -19.34 -4.15 -24.31
N TRP A 44 -20.01 -3.00 -24.43
CA TRP A 44 -21.38 -2.80 -23.92
C TRP A 44 -22.41 -2.94 -25.05
N THR A 45 -23.29 -3.93 -24.96
CA THR A 45 -24.62 -3.96 -25.59
C THR A 45 -25.59 -4.75 -24.70
N GLU A 46 -26.89 -4.61 -24.95
CA GLU A 46 -27.97 -4.81 -23.98
C GLU A 46 -28.36 -6.27 -23.67
N THR A 47 -28.91 -6.46 -22.46
CA THR A 47 -29.92 -7.46 -22.03
C THR A 47 -29.90 -8.89 -22.58
N ASN A 48 -29.88 -9.88 -21.67
CA ASN A 48 -30.77 -11.05 -21.70
C ASN A 48 -30.82 -11.78 -20.34
N ASP A 49 -31.95 -12.39 -20.01
CA ASP A 49 -32.21 -13.04 -18.71
C ASP A 49 -31.52 -14.40 -18.55
N TRP A 50 -30.77 -14.60 -17.46
CA TRP A 50 -30.16 -15.88 -17.07
C TRP A 50 -30.42 -16.29 -15.61
N TRP A 51 -31.52 -15.80 -15.02
CA TRP A 51 -31.97 -16.22 -13.68
C TRP A 51 -32.69 -17.59 -13.68
N GLN A 52 -31.94 -18.69 -13.85
CA GLN A 52 -32.33 -20.00 -13.29
C GLN A 52 -31.20 -21.05 -13.34
N LYS A 53 -31.14 -21.87 -12.28
CA LYS A 53 -30.32 -23.10 -12.14
C LYS A 53 -28.79 -22.94 -12.17
N ALA A 54 -28.24 -22.47 -11.05
CA ALA A 54 -27.02 -23.06 -10.48
C ALA A 54 -27.41 -23.68 -9.13
N GLY A 55 -27.45 -25.01 -9.07
CA GLY A 55 -27.87 -25.75 -7.88
C GLY A 55 -26.72 -26.04 -6.93
N THR A 56 -27.02 -25.98 -5.63
CA THR A 56 -26.34 -26.64 -4.51
C THR A 56 -25.23 -27.64 -4.86
N ASP A 57 -23.97 -27.25 -4.65
CA ASP A 57 -22.90 -28.14 -4.16
C ASP A 57 -21.79 -27.30 -3.50
N ALA A 58 -21.95 -27.05 -2.20
CA ALA A 58 -20.93 -26.46 -1.34
C ALA A 58 -20.52 -27.49 -0.26
N PRO A 59 -19.23 -27.67 0.08
CA PRO A 59 -18.81 -28.76 0.96
C PRO A 59 -19.44 -28.71 2.37
N ALA A 60 -20.38 -29.61 2.62
CA ALA A 60 -21.00 -29.78 3.93
C ALA A 60 -20.02 -30.43 4.92
N GLY A 61 -19.39 -29.63 5.77
CA GLY A 61 -18.46 -30.14 6.81
C GLY A 61 -17.90 -29.11 7.78
N ALA A 62 -17.71 -27.86 7.34
CA ALA A 62 -17.16 -26.81 8.19
C ALA A 62 -18.21 -26.25 9.18
N LYS A 63 -18.21 -26.76 10.42
CA LYS A 63 -18.92 -26.12 11.56
C LYS A 63 -18.17 -24.86 11.99
N TRP A 64 -18.36 -23.78 11.25
CA TRP A 64 -17.90 -22.44 11.66
C TRP A 64 -18.64 -22.03 12.93
N GLY A 65 -17.87 -21.82 14.02
CA GLY A 65 -18.36 -21.19 15.23
C GLY A 65 -18.60 -19.69 15.04
N GLU A 66 -19.05 -19.03 16.11
CA GLU A 66 -19.39 -17.60 16.10
C GLU A 66 -18.18 -16.73 15.68
N SER A 67 -18.37 -15.94 14.62
CA SER A 67 -17.48 -14.91 14.08
C SER A 67 -15.96 -15.16 14.22
N ALA A 68 -15.37 -15.81 13.21
CA ALA A 68 -13.94 -15.69 12.94
C ALA A 68 -13.72 -14.72 11.76
N LEU A 69 -12.94 -13.64 11.97
CA LEU A 69 -12.56 -12.75 10.87
C LEU A 69 -11.70 -13.47 9.82
N LYS A 70 -12.08 -13.35 8.54
CA LYS A 70 -11.36 -13.91 7.37
C LYS A 70 -9.90 -13.43 7.32
N ARG A 71 -8.98 -14.35 7.02
CA ARG A 71 -7.53 -14.12 6.94
C ARG A 71 -6.92 -14.93 5.79
N GLU A 72 -5.81 -14.44 5.26
CA GLU A 72 -4.91 -15.21 4.41
C GLU A 72 -3.98 -16.11 5.26
N PRO A 73 -3.77 -17.39 4.88
CA PRO A 73 -4.18 -18.02 3.63
C PRO A 73 -5.59 -18.67 3.65
N GLU A 74 -6.33 -18.62 4.76
CA GLU A 74 -7.59 -19.36 4.92
C GLU A 74 -8.72 -18.92 3.97
N CYS A 75 -8.70 -17.66 3.50
CA CYS A 75 -9.60 -17.15 2.46
C CYS A 75 -8.92 -16.90 1.11
N HIS A 76 -7.73 -17.45 0.87
CA HIS A 76 -6.99 -17.22 -0.37
C HIS A 76 -7.73 -17.78 -1.60
N MET A 77 -7.60 -17.11 -2.74
CA MET A 77 -8.05 -17.60 -4.04
C MET A 77 -6.81 -17.91 -4.89
N GLU A 78 -6.72 -19.14 -5.41
CA GLU A 78 -5.59 -19.60 -6.26
C GLU A 78 -5.32 -18.58 -7.37
N LEU A 79 -4.10 -18.02 -7.40
CA LEU A 79 -3.77 -16.97 -8.35
C LEU A 79 -3.54 -17.53 -9.75
N ASP A 80 -4.04 -16.83 -10.75
CA ASP A 80 -3.64 -17.01 -12.15
C ASP A 80 -2.11 -16.88 -12.32
N ARG A 81 -1.60 -17.46 -13.41
CA ARG A 81 -0.16 -17.42 -13.71
C ARG A 81 0.33 -15.98 -13.87
N LEU A 82 1.29 -15.57 -13.04
CA LEU A 82 1.94 -14.26 -13.11
C LEU A 82 2.41 -13.94 -14.54
N CYS A 83 1.83 -12.91 -15.12
CA CYS A 83 2.12 -12.35 -16.43
C CYS A 83 2.13 -10.81 -16.34
N ALA A 84 2.68 -10.16 -17.37
CA ALA A 84 2.62 -8.71 -17.50
C ALA A 84 1.51 -8.33 -18.50
N ASP A 85 0.84 -7.21 -18.27
CA ASP A 85 -0.20 -6.65 -19.13
C ASP A 85 -0.12 -5.10 -19.18
N SER A 86 -1.14 -4.44 -19.72
CA SER A 86 -1.17 -2.97 -19.86
C SER A 86 -1.20 -2.20 -18.53
N ASN A 87 -1.67 -2.82 -17.46
CA ASN A 87 -1.79 -2.26 -16.11
C ASN A 87 -0.85 -2.95 -15.10
N HIS A 88 -0.15 -4.04 -15.47
CA HIS A 88 0.74 -4.79 -14.58
C HIS A 88 2.12 -5.02 -15.20
N THR A 89 3.13 -4.33 -14.67
CA THR A 89 4.54 -4.55 -15.02
C THR A 89 5.17 -5.61 -14.12
N VAL A 90 5.85 -6.60 -14.70
CA VAL A 90 6.50 -7.70 -13.97
C VAL A 90 8.00 -7.71 -14.28
N LEU A 91 8.82 -7.28 -13.32
CA LEU A 91 10.26 -7.10 -13.50
C LEU A 91 11.08 -8.41 -13.41
N ILE A 92 10.44 -9.57 -13.58
CA ILE A 92 11.06 -10.90 -13.54
C ILE A 92 10.58 -11.77 -14.71
N ASP A 93 11.48 -12.58 -15.28
CA ASP A 93 11.20 -13.50 -16.36
C ASP A 93 10.17 -14.53 -15.90
N THR A 94 8.93 -14.37 -16.39
CA THR A 94 7.79 -15.22 -16.03
C THR A 94 7.94 -16.65 -16.54
N ARG A 95 8.77 -16.90 -17.56
CA ARG A 95 9.11 -18.24 -18.05
C ARG A 95 10.12 -18.91 -17.11
N ALA A 96 11.15 -18.20 -16.67
CA ALA A 96 12.07 -18.69 -15.64
C ALA A 96 11.34 -18.94 -14.31
N PHE A 97 10.43 -18.04 -13.94
CA PHE A 97 9.61 -18.14 -12.73
C PHE A 97 8.69 -19.37 -12.74
N SER A 98 8.07 -19.66 -13.90
CA SER A 98 7.28 -20.88 -14.09
C SER A 98 8.11 -22.16 -13.93
N ASN A 99 9.43 -22.08 -14.11
CA ASN A 99 10.39 -23.16 -13.85
C ASN A 99 11.03 -23.06 -12.44
N GLY A 100 10.39 -22.36 -11.50
CA GLY A 100 10.84 -22.22 -10.11
C GLY A 100 12.00 -21.26 -9.87
N LYS A 101 12.41 -20.45 -10.86
CA LYS A 101 13.57 -19.55 -10.76
C LYS A 101 13.18 -18.08 -10.88
N ILE A 102 13.36 -17.31 -9.81
CA ILE A 102 13.26 -15.85 -9.87
C ILE A 102 14.51 -15.31 -10.58
N VAL A 103 14.33 -14.85 -11.82
CA VAL A 103 15.37 -14.22 -12.65
C VAL A 103 14.81 -12.88 -13.15
N PRO A 104 15.50 -11.75 -12.97
CA PRO A 104 15.02 -10.44 -13.46
C PRO A 104 14.85 -10.33 -14.99
N CYS A 105 13.86 -9.56 -15.44
CA CYS A 105 13.59 -9.30 -16.87
C CYS A 105 14.67 -8.43 -17.51
N LYS A 106 15.35 -8.93 -18.55
CA LYS A 106 16.39 -8.18 -19.27
C LYS A 106 15.83 -7.07 -20.17
N GLY A 107 15.46 -5.93 -19.57
CA GLY A 107 14.98 -4.75 -20.28
C GLY A 107 16.09 -3.90 -20.94
N GLN A 108 15.66 -3.00 -21.84
CA GLN A 108 16.47 -1.89 -22.35
C GLN A 108 16.33 -0.67 -21.44
N PRO A 109 17.35 0.20 -21.31
CA PRO A 109 17.29 1.38 -20.45
C PRO A 109 16.40 2.48 -21.05
N ILE A 110 15.55 3.09 -20.21
CA ILE A 110 14.75 4.27 -20.58
C ILE A 110 15.12 5.45 -19.66
N TRP A 111 15.13 6.66 -20.24
CA TRP A 111 15.41 7.91 -19.55
C TRP A 111 14.39 8.98 -19.98
N ASP A 112 13.19 8.92 -19.42
CA ASP A 112 12.06 9.80 -19.76
C ASP A 112 11.38 10.37 -18.49
N SER A 113 10.18 10.94 -18.62
CA SER A 113 9.35 11.44 -17.53
C SER A 113 8.47 10.40 -16.85
N ASN A 114 8.43 9.17 -17.38
CA ASN A 114 7.42 8.16 -17.09
C ASN A 114 7.99 6.96 -16.34
N HIS A 115 9.32 6.77 -16.38
CA HIS A 115 10.04 5.70 -15.72
C HIS A 115 11.02 6.24 -14.65
N VAL A 116 11.51 5.33 -13.81
CA VAL A 116 12.56 5.63 -12.83
C VAL A 116 13.89 5.83 -13.56
N LYS A 117 14.45 7.03 -13.43
CA LYS A 117 15.79 7.40 -13.88
C LYS A 117 16.87 6.69 -13.05
N LEU A 118 17.23 5.47 -13.44
CA LEU A 118 18.22 4.64 -12.75
C LEU A 118 19.62 5.29 -12.80
N PRO A 119 20.40 5.26 -11.70
CA PRO A 119 21.71 5.93 -11.61
C PRO A 119 22.67 5.57 -12.74
N GLN A 120 22.67 4.31 -13.20
CA GLN A 120 23.60 3.82 -14.23
C GLN A 120 23.37 4.39 -15.64
N HIS A 121 22.25 5.10 -15.87
CA HIS A 121 21.89 5.66 -17.16
C HIS A 121 21.91 7.19 -17.18
N TYR A 122 22.52 7.83 -16.17
CA TYR A 122 22.64 9.28 -16.09
C TYR A 122 23.47 9.86 -17.27
N PRO A 123 22.93 10.85 -18.03
CA PRO A 123 23.60 11.43 -19.19
C PRO A 123 25.02 11.95 -18.94
N ILE A 124 25.88 11.82 -19.95
CA ILE A 124 27.30 12.20 -19.88
C ILE A 124 27.45 13.71 -20.07
N ASN A 125 27.37 14.44 -18.96
CA ASN A 125 27.49 15.90 -18.91
C ASN A 125 28.92 16.37 -18.55
N SER A 126 29.91 15.46 -18.52
CA SER A 126 31.31 15.74 -18.12
C SER A 126 32.29 14.74 -18.75
N ARG A 127 33.60 14.91 -18.52
CA ARG A 127 34.65 13.92 -18.93
C ARG A 127 34.50 12.54 -18.28
N GLU A 128 33.79 12.44 -17.16
CA GLU A 128 33.42 11.19 -16.48
C GLU A 128 31.89 11.14 -16.36
N SER A 129 31.26 9.98 -16.60
CA SER A 129 29.81 9.85 -16.37
C SER A 129 29.51 9.81 -14.87
N ARG A 130 28.31 10.25 -14.45
CA ARG A 130 27.91 10.13 -13.03
C ARG A 130 27.98 8.68 -12.57
N TRP A 131 27.68 7.71 -13.43
CA TRP A 131 27.86 6.29 -13.10
C TRP A 131 29.31 5.80 -13.14
N ALA A 132 30.22 6.32 -13.96
CA ALA A 132 31.66 6.06 -13.75
C ALA A 132 32.16 6.71 -12.44
N ALA A 133 31.39 7.68 -11.92
CA ALA A 133 31.44 8.18 -10.57
C ALA A 133 30.39 7.51 -9.63
N THR A 134 29.89 6.30 -9.89
CA THR A 134 29.10 5.46 -8.93
C THR A 134 29.33 3.93 -9.10
N GLU A 135 30.07 3.51 -10.13
CA GLU A 135 31.18 2.54 -10.06
C GLU A 135 32.49 3.25 -9.68
N ARG A 136 32.39 4.58 -9.50
CA ARG A 136 33.11 5.25 -8.44
C ARG A 136 32.24 6.15 -7.47
N ALA A 137 31.53 5.65 -6.41
CA ALA A 137 31.13 6.19 -5.05
C ALA A 137 31.69 5.61 -3.68
N LEU A 138 31.88 4.32 -3.39
CA LEU A 138 32.55 3.70 -2.19
C LEU A 138 33.99 3.02 -2.18
N GLN A 139 34.82 2.91 -3.23
CA GLN A 139 35.98 2.00 -3.52
C GLN A 139 36.95 1.83 -2.37
N THR A 140 37.28 2.99 -1.85
CA THR A 140 38.20 3.25 -0.77
C THR A 140 37.79 2.47 0.49
N LEU A 141 36.51 2.13 0.64
CA LEU A 141 35.96 1.32 1.72
C LEU A 141 35.97 -0.22 1.50
N MET A 142 36.16 -0.78 0.29
CA MET A 142 36.23 -2.26 0.14
C MET A 142 37.50 -2.78 0.79
N HIS A 143 38.59 -2.07 0.54
CA HIS A 143 39.95 -2.52 0.79
C HIS A 143 40.45 -2.13 2.19
N ARG A 144 39.64 -1.42 2.98
CA ARG A 144 39.91 -0.97 4.36
C ARG A 144 38.60 -0.84 5.13
N GLY A 145 38.57 -1.29 6.38
CA GLY A 145 37.37 -1.21 7.23
C GLY A 145 36.83 0.23 7.32
N ALA A 146 35.60 0.42 6.84
CA ALA A 146 35.01 1.73 6.61
C ALA A 146 34.65 2.46 7.93
N SER A 147 35.20 3.65 8.19
CA SER A 147 34.63 4.53 9.22
C SER A 147 33.39 5.27 8.69
N ALA A 148 32.55 5.78 9.58
CA ALA A 148 31.43 6.64 9.19
C ALA A 148 31.88 7.91 8.43
N ARG A 149 33.12 8.40 8.66
CA ARG A 149 33.70 9.50 7.88
C ARG A 149 34.13 9.06 6.49
N ASP A 150 34.56 7.82 6.34
CA ASP A 150 34.90 7.28 5.03
C ASP A 150 33.61 7.02 4.25
N VAL A 151 32.57 6.42 4.86
CA VAL A 151 31.23 6.31 4.26
C VAL A 151 30.66 7.69 3.93
N GLU A 152 30.88 8.70 4.76
CA GLU A 152 30.53 10.09 4.42
C GLU A 152 31.36 10.56 3.21
N THR A 153 32.68 10.42 3.23
CA THR A 153 33.64 10.83 2.18
C THR A 153 33.36 10.17 0.82
N ALA A 154 33.02 8.89 0.86
CA ALA A 154 32.56 8.03 -0.22
C ALA A 154 31.12 8.36 -0.64
N ILE A 155 30.26 8.74 0.30
CA ILE A 155 29.06 9.45 -0.10
C ILE A 155 29.44 10.81 -0.72
N LYS A 156 30.67 11.40 -0.62
CA LYS A 156 31.13 12.84 -0.81
C LYS A 156 32.10 13.40 -1.95
N ILE A 157 32.36 12.75 -3.11
CA ILE A 157 32.72 13.30 -4.50
C ILE A 157 31.75 13.31 -5.82
N TYR A 158 30.71 12.50 -6.20
CA TYR A 158 29.95 12.35 -7.54
C TYR A 158 28.62 13.08 -7.75
N ASN A 159 27.81 13.29 -6.70
CA ASN A 159 26.84 14.39 -6.76
C ASN A 159 27.61 15.74 -7.00
N GLN A 160 28.95 15.66 -6.98
CA GLN A 160 30.09 16.56 -7.15
C GLN A 160 29.91 17.96 -6.54
N ALA A 161 29.46 18.09 -5.29
CA ALA A 161 29.05 17.09 -4.27
C ALA A 161 29.73 15.67 -4.25
N HIS A 162 29.03 14.50 -4.35
CA HIS A 162 29.20 13.38 -3.38
C HIS A 162 29.38 11.81 -3.90
N SER A 163 30.52 10.98 -3.69
CA SER A 163 31.27 9.69 -4.26
C SER A 163 32.74 9.26 -3.71
N LYS A 164 33.65 8.22 -4.01
CA LYS A 164 34.14 7.24 -5.12
C LYS A 164 34.25 5.63 -4.82
N ASP A 165 34.03 4.54 -5.71
CA ASP A 165 33.34 3.08 -5.68
C ASP A 165 33.92 1.62 -5.69
N TRP A 166 33.24 0.76 -4.89
CA TRP A 166 33.17 -0.72 -4.82
C TRP A 166 32.67 -1.34 -6.13
N HIS A 167 32.86 -2.66 -6.24
CA HIS A 167 32.25 -3.47 -7.29
C HIS A 167 30.93 -4.12 -6.83
N PHE A 168 29.96 -4.21 -7.74
CA PHE A 168 28.61 -4.70 -7.50
C PHE A 168 28.15 -5.62 -8.64
N ASP A 169 28.69 -6.83 -8.75
CA ASP A 169 28.38 -7.73 -9.88
C ASP A 169 26.90 -8.16 -9.96
N GLY A 170 26.16 -8.09 -8.86
CA GLY A 170 24.70 -8.24 -8.85
C GLY A 170 23.95 -7.16 -9.63
N LEU A 171 24.55 -5.99 -9.88
CA LEU A 171 23.90 -4.88 -10.59
C LEU A 171 23.81 -5.09 -12.11
N ARG A 172 24.39 -6.16 -12.66
CA ARG A 172 24.15 -6.62 -14.05
C ARG A 172 22.77 -7.27 -14.26
N ILE A 173 21.90 -7.16 -13.27
CA ILE A 173 20.45 -7.19 -13.45
C ILE A 173 20.04 -6.03 -14.37
N PHE A 174 20.09 -6.28 -15.68
CA PHE A 174 19.13 -5.68 -16.59
C PHE A 174 17.74 -5.97 -16.00
N ALA A 175 17.02 -4.91 -15.65
CA ALA A 175 15.61 -4.94 -15.26
C ALA A 175 14.81 -4.23 -16.35
N GLU A 176 13.52 -4.55 -16.48
CA GLU A 176 12.62 -3.68 -17.25
C GLU A 176 12.54 -2.30 -16.59
N PRO A 177 12.37 -1.22 -17.39
CA PRO A 177 12.15 0.13 -16.89
C PRO A 177 11.04 0.16 -15.84
N ILE A 178 11.38 0.55 -14.62
CA ILE A 178 10.40 0.65 -13.53
C ILE A 178 9.49 1.84 -13.86
N PRO A 179 8.18 1.67 -14.13
CA PRO A 179 7.29 2.78 -14.40
C PRO A 179 7.06 3.59 -13.13
N LEU A 180 6.74 4.87 -13.28
CA LEU A 180 6.24 5.70 -12.20
C LEU A 180 4.75 5.45 -12.03
N LEU A 181 4.33 5.08 -10.82
CA LEU A 181 2.93 4.99 -10.41
C LEU A 181 2.37 6.42 -10.26
N ARG A 182 2.02 7.01 -11.40
CA ARG A 182 1.55 8.40 -11.58
C ARG A 182 0.14 8.63 -11.02
N GLN A 183 -0.13 9.89 -10.65
CA GLN A 183 -1.48 10.31 -10.23
C GLN A 183 -2.54 9.99 -11.31
N HIS A 184 -3.70 9.56 -10.83
CA HIS A 184 -4.89 9.19 -11.59
C HIS A 184 -4.79 7.89 -12.42
N CYS A 185 -3.65 7.21 -12.43
CA CYS A 185 -3.45 5.93 -13.12
C CYS A 185 -3.50 4.76 -12.13
N SER A 186 -4.32 3.74 -12.43
CA SER A 186 -4.23 2.44 -11.73
C SER A 186 -3.16 1.59 -12.41
N HIS A 187 -2.13 1.13 -11.68
CA HIS A 187 -1.05 0.31 -12.23
C HIS A 187 -0.34 -0.49 -11.13
N ALA A 188 0.13 -1.68 -11.46
CA ALA A 188 0.85 -2.59 -10.58
C ALA A 188 2.29 -2.86 -11.06
N ILE A 189 3.21 -3.02 -10.11
CA ILE A 189 4.60 -3.42 -10.34
C ILE A 189 4.93 -4.60 -9.44
N THR A 190 5.18 -5.78 -10.02
CA THR A 190 5.75 -6.93 -9.28
C THR A 190 7.26 -7.00 -9.52
N MET A 191 8.03 -7.09 -8.44
CA MET A 191 9.49 -7.22 -8.48
C MET A 191 10.01 -8.12 -7.36
N SER A 192 11.22 -8.66 -7.51
CA SER A 192 11.83 -9.51 -6.48
C SER A 192 12.34 -8.73 -5.27
N GLN A 193 12.33 -9.37 -4.10
CA GLN A 193 12.90 -8.80 -2.86
C GLN A 193 14.40 -8.45 -3.02
N VAL A 194 15.13 -9.15 -3.91
CA VAL A 194 16.53 -8.85 -4.28
C VAL A 194 16.65 -7.58 -5.14
N GLN A 195 15.74 -7.36 -6.11
CA GLN A 195 15.70 -6.07 -6.84
C GLN A 195 15.42 -4.91 -5.87
N ILE A 196 14.55 -5.12 -4.89
CA ILE A 196 14.24 -4.14 -3.85
C ILE A 196 15.48 -3.82 -2.99
N SER A 197 16.25 -4.82 -2.55
CA SER A 197 17.46 -4.56 -1.76
C SER A 197 18.53 -3.81 -2.57
N CYS A 198 18.72 -4.12 -3.86
CA CYS A 198 19.60 -3.36 -4.75
C CYS A 198 19.16 -1.88 -4.90
N LEU A 199 17.86 -1.63 -5.03
CA LEU A 199 17.31 -0.27 -5.11
C LEU A 199 17.44 0.48 -3.77
N LEU A 200 17.28 -0.21 -2.63
CA LEU A 200 17.45 0.38 -1.31
C LEU A 200 18.92 0.63 -0.93
N ALA A 201 19.86 -0.20 -1.40
CA ALA A 201 21.28 0.10 -1.30
C ALA A 201 21.64 1.38 -2.08
N ASN A 202 21.10 1.53 -3.31
CA ASN A 202 21.22 2.75 -4.10
C ASN A 202 20.61 3.97 -3.40
N ALA A 203 19.48 3.80 -2.69
CA ALA A 203 18.84 4.83 -1.88
C ALA A 203 19.68 5.23 -0.65
N PHE A 204 20.28 4.24 0.03
CA PHE A 204 21.19 4.43 1.15
C PHE A 204 22.43 5.24 0.73
N PHE A 205 23.11 4.84 -0.34
CA PHE A 205 24.25 5.57 -0.91
C PHE A 205 23.86 6.83 -1.73
N CYS A 206 22.59 7.24 -1.65
CA CYS A 206 22.04 8.49 -2.19
C CYS A 206 22.21 8.70 -3.71
N THR A 207 22.30 7.59 -4.45
CA THR A 207 22.68 7.56 -5.88
C THR A 207 21.62 8.11 -6.83
N PHE A 208 20.33 8.06 -6.45
CA PHE A 208 19.25 8.41 -7.38
C PHE A 208 19.33 9.88 -7.83
N PRO A 209 19.48 10.12 -9.15
CA PRO A 209 19.61 11.46 -9.70
C PRO A 209 18.27 12.21 -9.67
N HIS A 210 18.32 13.55 -9.68
CA HIS A 210 17.15 14.45 -9.56
C HIS A 210 16.31 14.32 -8.27
N ARG A 211 16.55 13.32 -7.40
CA ARG A 211 15.78 13.07 -6.16
C ARG A 211 16.25 13.82 -4.91
N ASN A 212 17.24 14.71 -5.05
CA ASN A 212 17.76 15.54 -3.94
C ASN A 212 17.16 16.96 -3.90
N ALA A 213 16.49 17.41 -4.97
CA ALA A 213 15.80 18.70 -5.00
C ALA A 213 14.37 18.54 -4.48
N THR A 214 13.94 19.45 -3.60
CA THR A 214 12.58 19.45 -3.01
C THR A 214 11.89 20.81 -3.10
N HIS A 215 12.31 21.66 -4.04
CA HIS A 215 11.66 22.95 -4.31
C HIS A 215 10.49 22.78 -5.30
N PRO A 216 9.47 23.66 -5.27
CA PRO A 216 8.41 23.68 -6.27
C PRO A 216 8.99 23.78 -7.70
N GLY A 217 8.43 23.02 -8.64
CA GLY A 217 8.93 22.95 -10.03
C GLY A 217 10.09 21.98 -10.27
N SER A 218 10.62 21.30 -9.23
CA SER A 218 11.54 20.18 -9.44
C SER A 218 10.81 18.95 -10.02
N GLU A 219 11.48 18.22 -10.91
CA GLU A 219 10.89 17.09 -11.68
C GLU A 219 10.18 16.04 -10.82
N TYR A 220 10.78 15.70 -9.67
CA TYR A 220 10.22 14.74 -8.70
C TYR A 220 9.62 15.43 -7.47
N GLY A 221 9.26 16.72 -7.56
CA GLY A 221 8.69 17.49 -6.44
C GLY A 221 7.34 16.99 -5.93
N ASN A 222 6.62 16.19 -6.73
CA ASN A 222 5.38 15.50 -6.36
C ASN A 222 5.60 14.05 -5.89
N PHE A 223 6.86 13.62 -5.68
CA PHE A 223 7.21 12.28 -5.17
C PHE A 223 7.88 12.39 -3.78
N PRO A 224 7.81 11.33 -2.95
CA PRO A 224 8.55 11.30 -1.70
C PRO A 224 10.07 11.30 -1.94
N THR A 225 10.86 11.70 -0.92
CA THR A 225 12.33 11.58 -0.99
C THR A 225 12.74 10.12 -0.85
N ILE A 226 13.57 9.62 -1.77
CA ILE A 226 14.10 8.24 -1.73
C ILE A 226 15.54 8.17 -1.18
N ASN A 227 16.40 9.17 -1.43
CA ASN A 227 17.77 9.16 -0.94
C ASN A 227 17.85 9.39 0.59
N PHE A 228 18.70 8.63 1.28
CA PHE A 228 18.76 8.57 2.75
C PHE A 228 19.49 9.76 3.42
N SER A 229 19.97 10.74 2.65
CA SER A 229 20.79 11.88 3.11
C SER A 229 20.17 12.64 4.29
N ARG A 230 18.84 12.79 4.33
CA ARG A 230 18.12 13.44 5.43
C ARG A 230 18.17 12.63 6.73
N LEU A 231 18.13 11.30 6.66
CA LEU A 231 18.28 10.42 7.82
C LEU A 231 19.67 10.56 8.44
N PHE A 232 20.72 10.56 7.61
CA PHE A 232 22.10 10.74 8.08
C PHE A 232 22.38 12.13 8.66
N SER A 233 21.66 13.16 8.19
CA SER A 233 21.77 14.53 8.72
C SER A 233 21.17 14.70 10.12
N GLU A 234 20.29 13.80 10.55
CA GLU A 234 19.58 13.91 11.82
C GLU A 234 20.30 13.19 12.96
N ARG A 235 20.72 13.95 13.98
CA ARG A 235 21.28 13.41 15.22
C ARG A 235 20.18 13.33 16.29
N SER A 236 19.50 12.18 16.37
CA SER A 236 18.47 11.90 17.38
C SER A 236 18.52 10.43 17.81
N PRO A 237 18.03 10.07 19.02
CA PRO A 237 17.86 8.67 19.44
C PRO A 237 17.01 7.86 18.43
N ARG A 238 16.00 8.52 17.83
CA ARG A 238 15.16 7.99 16.76
C ARG A 238 16.02 7.51 15.57
N THR A 239 16.94 8.36 15.06
CA THR A 239 17.83 8.00 13.94
C THR A 239 18.68 6.77 14.25
N PHE A 240 19.27 6.67 15.45
CA PHE A 240 20.09 5.50 15.79
C PHE A 240 19.29 4.19 15.79
N GLN A 241 18.05 4.22 16.27
CA GLN A 241 17.18 3.03 16.27
C GLN A 241 16.68 2.68 14.86
N LYS A 242 16.40 3.68 14.01
CA LYS A 242 16.13 3.46 12.58
C LYS A 242 17.32 2.82 11.86
N LEU A 243 18.52 3.33 12.09
CA LEU A 243 19.74 2.80 11.48
C LEU A 243 19.99 1.34 11.91
N ARG A 244 19.72 0.95 13.16
CA ARG A 244 19.80 -0.46 13.60
C ARG A 244 18.83 -1.37 12.82
N ALA A 245 17.60 -0.93 12.59
CA ALA A 245 16.63 -1.67 11.78
C ALA A 245 17.06 -1.81 10.31
N LEU A 246 17.57 -0.72 9.72
CA LEU A 246 18.03 -0.67 8.33
C LEU A 246 19.31 -1.49 8.11
N PHE A 247 20.29 -1.41 9.02
CA PHE A 247 21.50 -2.24 8.93
C PHE A 247 21.15 -3.72 9.06
N HIS A 248 20.32 -4.12 10.02
CA HIS A 248 19.90 -5.51 10.12
C HIS A 248 19.17 -6.00 8.85
N TYR A 249 18.35 -5.16 8.20
CA TYR A 249 17.80 -5.48 6.89
C TYR A 249 18.91 -5.71 5.84
N PHE A 250 19.86 -4.78 5.71
CA PHE A 250 20.97 -4.90 4.75
C PHE A 250 21.86 -6.12 4.99
N ASP A 251 22.20 -6.42 6.25
CA ASP A 251 22.90 -7.65 6.65
C ASP A 251 22.09 -8.89 6.16
N THR A 252 20.78 -8.93 6.46
CA THR A 252 19.90 -10.06 6.13
C THR A 252 19.78 -10.32 4.63
N VAL A 253 19.71 -9.25 3.81
CA VAL A 253 19.50 -9.36 2.36
C VAL A 253 20.79 -9.46 1.54
N THR A 254 21.97 -9.27 2.15
CA THR A 254 23.27 -9.43 1.50
C THR A 254 23.95 -10.76 1.85
N GLU A 255 23.65 -11.36 3.01
CA GLU A 255 24.09 -12.70 3.37
C GLU A 255 23.39 -13.79 2.54
N GLU A 256 24.18 -14.66 1.90
CA GLU A 256 23.72 -15.70 0.96
C GLU A 256 22.78 -16.71 1.63
N ALA A 257 23.01 -16.99 2.92
CA ALA A 257 22.19 -17.91 3.71
C ALA A 257 20.83 -17.35 4.15
N THR A 258 20.61 -16.02 4.11
CA THR A 258 19.38 -15.36 4.59
C THR A 258 18.69 -14.47 3.55
N LYS A 259 19.29 -14.28 2.37
CA LYS A 259 18.72 -13.44 1.31
C LYS A 259 17.30 -13.87 0.93
N PRO A 260 16.38 -12.91 0.72
CA PRO A 260 14.98 -13.22 0.44
C PRO A 260 14.75 -13.74 -0.99
N THR A 261 13.94 -14.79 -1.12
CA THR A 261 13.72 -15.53 -2.36
C THR A 261 12.28 -15.44 -2.88
N GLY A 262 11.64 -14.28 -2.72
CA GLY A 262 10.28 -14.04 -3.21
C GLY A 262 10.08 -12.69 -3.88
N LEU A 263 8.80 -12.37 -4.11
CA LEU A 263 8.35 -11.17 -4.83
C LEU A 263 7.55 -10.24 -3.92
N VAL A 264 7.43 -8.97 -4.33
CA VAL A 264 6.51 -7.98 -3.77
C VAL A 264 5.78 -7.32 -4.93
N THR A 265 4.47 -7.10 -4.79
CA THR A 265 3.65 -6.29 -5.70
C THR A 265 3.35 -4.94 -5.05
N PHE A 266 3.56 -3.86 -5.79
CA PHE A 266 3.13 -2.49 -5.43
C PHE A 266 2.08 -2.05 -6.44
N GLU A 267 0.90 -1.66 -5.98
CA GLU A 267 -0.27 -1.41 -6.81
C GLU A 267 -0.91 -0.08 -6.44
N ARG A 268 -0.86 0.89 -7.35
CA ARG A 268 -1.63 2.12 -7.23
C ARG A 268 -3.06 1.83 -7.70
N ILE A 269 -4.04 2.11 -6.85
CA ILE A 269 -5.46 1.96 -7.18
C ILE A 269 -6.07 3.36 -7.24
N CYS A 270 -6.53 3.76 -8.42
CA CYS A 270 -7.33 4.95 -8.66
C CYS A 270 -8.79 4.55 -8.90
N LEU A 271 -9.72 5.13 -8.12
CA LEU A 271 -11.16 4.91 -8.32
C LEU A 271 -11.73 6.06 -9.18
N PRO A 272 -12.20 5.78 -10.42
CA PRO A 272 -12.78 6.82 -11.28
C PRO A 272 -14.11 7.33 -10.71
N GLN A 273 -14.45 8.58 -11.01
CA GLN A 273 -15.56 9.29 -10.37
C GLN A 273 -16.94 8.61 -10.56
N ASN A 274 -17.14 7.91 -11.67
CA ASN A 274 -18.36 7.13 -11.93
C ASN A 274 -18.49 5.84 -11.09
N GLN A 275 -17.45 5.45 -10.35
CA GLN A 275 -17.47 4.32 -9.40
C GLN A 275 -17.50 4.78 -7.92
N TRP A 276 -17.61 6.08 -7.64
CA TRP A 276 -17.68 6.58 -6.26
C TRP A 276 -19.04 6.21 -5.62
N PRO A 277 -19.08 5.68 -4.39
CA PRO A 277 -20.35 5.34 -3.74
C PRO A 277 -21.20 6.59 -3.45
N ASP A 278 -22.47 6.56 -3.88
CA ASP A 278 -23.46 7.56 -3.45
C ASP A 278 -23.93 7.23 -2.02
N TRP A 279 -23.23 7.81 -1.04
CA TRP A 279 -23.27 7.39 0.36
C TRP A 279 -24.67 7.36 0.97
N ASN A 280 -25.52 8.35 0.68
CA ASN A 280 -26.87 8.46 1.22
C ASN A 280 -27.84 7.35 0.72
N LYS A 281 -27.54 6.70 -0.41
CA LYS A 281 -28.33 5.59 -1.01
C LYS A 281 -27.81 4.19 -0.65
N ARG A 282 -26.72 4.07 0.13
CA ARG A 282 -26.16 2.76 0.48
C ARG A 282 -27.04 2.02 1.48
N MET A 283 -27.59 0.89 1.04
CA MET A 283 -28.54 0.06 1.80
C MET A 283 -27.85 -1.07 2.58
N GLU A 284 -26.53 -1.21 2.45
CA GLU A 284 -25.72 -2.12 3.27
C GLU A 284 -25.91 -1.80 4.76
N GLN A 285 -26.19 -2.82 5.57
CA GLN A 285 -25.98 -2.75 7.03
C GLN A 285 -24.48 -2.90 7.34
N LEU A 286 -24.07 -2.55 8.56
CA LEU A 286 -22.68 -2.70 8.96
C LEU A 286 -22.20 -4.16 8.86
N THR A 287 -20.97 -4.37 8.37
CA THR A 287 -20.24 -5.66 8.43
C THR A 287 -19.85 -6.02 9.88
N ASN A 288 -19.10 -7.10 10.10
CA ASN A 288 -18.69 -7.49 11.44
C ASN A 288 -17.49 -6.66 11.93
N LEU A 289 -17.43 -6.45 13.25
CA LEU A 289 -16.40 -5.66 13.90
C LEU A 289 -15.93 -6.38 15.17
N GLU A 290 -14.64 -6.69 15.22
CA GLU A 290 -13.94 -7.03 16.46
C GLU A 290 -13.15 -5.79 16.91
N VAL A 291 -13.24 -5.43 18.20
CA VAL A 291 -12.55 -4.25 18.75
C VAL A 291 -11.55 -4.67 19.81
N TYR A 292 -10.29 -4.38 19.53
CA TYR A 292 -9.14 -4.75 20.31
C TYR A 292 -8.61 -3.55 21.09
N GLY A 293 -8.74 -3.57 22.41
CA GLY A 293 -8.24 -2.51 23.28
C GLY A 293 -6.71 -2.44 23.36
N ASN A 294 -6.06 -3.60 23.21
CA ASN A 294 -4.61 -3.78 23.18
C ASN A 294 -4.23 -4.56 21.90
N GLY A 295 -2.95 -4.56 21.52
CA GLY A 295 -2.45 -5.22 20.32
C GLY A 295 -2.15 -4.26 19.17
N PHE A 296 -1.69 -4.81 18.06
CA PHE A 296 -1.08 -4.11 16.93
C PHE A 296 -1.56 -4.67 15.59
N ILE A 297 -1.74 -3.78 14.61
CA ILE A 297 -2.20 -4.11 13.24
C ILE A 297 -1.28 -5.14 12.58
N GLU A 298 0.04 -5.03 12.76
CA GLU A 298 1.00 -5.94 12.12
C GLU A 298 1.07 -7.34 12.74
N ARG A 299 0.65 -7.49 14.01
CA ARG A 299 0.77 -8.73 14.78
C ARG A 299 -0.54 -9.50 14.80
N GLU A 300 -1.54 -8.98 15.50
CA GLU A 300 -2.85 -9.62 15.64
C GLU A 300 -3.70 -9.49 14.36
N GLY A 301 -3.37 -8.52 13.49
CA GLY A 301 -3.90 -8.37 12.13
C GLY A 301 -3.13 -9.15 11.05
N LYS A 302 -2.32 -10.15 11.40
CA LYS A 302 -1.68 -11.04 10.42
C LYS A 302 -2.73 -11.80 9.58
N GLY A 303 -2.49 -11.90 8.27
CA GLY A 303 -3.43 -12.44 7.29
C GLY A 303 -4.58 -11.49 6.91
N MET A 304 -4.73 -10.33 7.55
CA MET A 304 -5.70 -9.31 7.13
C MET A 304 -5.07 -8.31 6.15
N LEU A 305 -5.90 -7.48 5.52
CA LEU A 305 -5.41 -6.24 4.91
C LEU A 305 -5.07 -5.24 6.02
N GLN A 306 -3.78 -4.97 6.21
CA GLN A 306 -3.25 -4.10 7.24
C GLN A 306 -3.24 -2.64 6.78
N VAL A 307 -3.87 -1.75 7.54
CA VAL A 307 -3.93 -0.33 7.18
C VAL A 307 -2.68 0.42 7.65
N ASP A 308 -2.00 1.06 6.70
CA ASP A 308 -0.94 2.03 6.94
C ASP A 308 -1.56 3.45 7.01
N PHE A 309 -1.35 4.15 8.13
CA PHE A 309 -1.92 5.46 8.41
C PHE A 309 -1.09 6.57 7.74
N ALA A 310 -1.00 6.45 6.42
CA ALA A 310 0.04 7.07 5.62
C ALA A 310 -0.01 8.61 5.55
N ALA A 311 1.09 9.21 5.13
CA ALA A 311 1.07 10.51 4.47
C ALA A 311 0.75 10.35 2.98
N SER A 312 0.14 11.37 2.35
CA SER A 312 -0.07 11.35 0.88
C SER A 312 1.24 11.26 0.09
N MET A 313 2.37 11.60 0.70
CA MET A 313 3.71 11.19 0.28
C MET A 313 4.12 9.92 1.05
N VAL A 314 3.74 8.75 0.51
CA VAL A 314 3.86 7.41 1.14
C VAL A 314 5.19 7.18 1.87
N GLY A 315 5.12 6.58 3.06
CA GLY A 315 6.24 6.41 3.99
C GLY A 315 6.62 7.70 4.72
N GLY A 316 5.80 8.75 4.65
CA GLY A 316 5.91 10.02 5.36
C GLY A 316 7.33 10.52 5.62
N GLY A 317 7.68 10.61 6.90
CA GLY A 317 8.98 11.03 7.42
C GLY A 317 9.99 9.90 7.65
N VAL A 318 9.85 8.74 6.99
CA VAL A 318 10.69 7.54 7.27
C VAL A 318 12.18 7.82 7.10
N LEU A 319 12.58 8.62 6.12
CA LEU A 319 13.97 9.06 5.90
C LEU A 319 14.31 10.38 6.62
N GLY A 320 13.69 10.65 7.77
CA GLY A 320 13.92 11.82 8.62
C GLY A 320 13.25 11.67 10.00
N ARG A 321 12.63 12.73 10.51
CA ARG A 321 12.15 12.83 11.91
C ARG A 321 10.94 11.96 12.27
N GLY A 322 10.16 11.52 11.27
CA GLY A 322 8.90 10.82 11.50
C GLY A 322 9.12 9.42 12.10
N LEU A 323 8.37 9.08 13.15
CA LEU A 323 8.48 7.77 13.82
C LEU A 323 7.16 7.37 14.50
N VAL A 324 6.06 7.55 13.76
CA VAL A 324 4.72 7.08 14.12
C VAL A 324 4.38 5.81 13.34
N GLN A 325 3.11 5.37 13.31
CA GLN A 325 2.72 4.04 12.80
C GLN A 325 3.24 3.73 11.38
N GLU A 326 3.11 4.66 10.43
CA GLU A 326 3.67 4.54 9.07
C GLU A 326 5.18 4.28 9.08
N GLU A 327 5.98 5.17 9.69
CA GLU A 327 7.43 5.00 9.68
C GLU A 327 7.93 3.80 10.50
N ILE A 328 7.19 3.41 11.55
CA ILE A 328 7.47 2.19 12.33
C ILE A 328 7.26 0.95 11.45
N ARG A 329 6.15 0.87 10.68
CA ARG A 329 5.91 -0.24 9.76
C ARG A 329 6.98 -0.31 8.66
N PHE A 330 7.43 0.83 8.16
CA PHE A 330 8.54 0.92 7.21
C PHE A 330 9.93 0.60 7.82
N MET A 331 10.10 0.63 9.14
CA MET A 331 11.31 0.10 9.82
C MET A 331 11.24 -1.39 10.11
N GLN A 332 10.04 -1.93 10.37
CA GLN A 332 9.80 -3.37 10.49
C GLN A 332 9.97 -4.08 9.14
N CYS A 333 9.48 -3.46 8.06
CA CYS A 333 9.50 -3.97 6.69
C CYS A 333 10.16 -2.95 5.73
N PRO A 334 11.50 -2.82 5.71
CA PRO A 334 12.19 -1.79 4.91
C PRO A 334 11.94 -1.85 3.40
N GLU A 335 11.48 -2.98 2.87
CA GLU A 335 11.03 -3.12 1.48
C GLU A 335 9.93 -2.12 1.11
N LEU A 336 9.11 -1.69 2.07
CA LEU A 336 8.11 -0.63 1.88
C LEU A 336 8.72 0.70 1.43
N ILE A 337 9.97 1.00 1.83
CA ILE A 337 10.66 2.26 1.50
C ILE A 337 10.83 2.42 -0.02
N VAL A 338 10.94 1.33 -0.78
CA VAL A 338 11.15 1.40 -2.24
C VAL A 338 9.95 1.99 -2.98
N SER A 339 8.73 1.93 -2.40
CA SER A 339 7.54 2.58 -2.95
C SER A 339 7.78 4.08 -3.23
N ARG A 340 8.60 4.74 -2.42
CA ARG A 340 8.99 6.15 -2.54
C ARG A 340 9.80 6.45 -3.80
N LEU A 341 10.39 5.44 -4.43
CA LEU A 341 11.13 5.60 -5.67
C LEU A 341 10.20 5.87 -6.85
N PHE A 342 9.04 5.21 -6.91
CA PHE A 342 8.15 5.23 -8.08
C PHE A 342 6.71 5.70 -7.80
N THR A 343 6.28 5.86 -6.56
CA THR A 343 4.92 6.29 -6.23
C THR A 343 4.83 7.81 -6.13
N GLU A 344 4.02 8.43 -7.00
CA GLU A 344 3.67 9.85 -6.91
C GLU A 344 2.71 10.10 -5.74
N LYS A 345 2.60 11.34 -5.25
CA LYS A 345 1.66 11.71 -4.18
C LYS A 345 0.24 11.15 -4.41
N LEU A 346 -0.40 10.59 -3.40
CA LEU A 346 -1.79 10.14 -3.48
C LEU A 346 -2.76 11.33 -3.57
N ALA A 347 -3.73 11.26 -4.49
CA ALA A 347 -4.93 12.10 -4.53
C ALA A 347 -6.07 11.47 -3.68
N ASP A 348 -7.16 12.20 -3.48
CA ASP A 348 -8.25 11.80 -2.56
C ASP A 348 -8.96 10.50 -2.96
N ASN A 349 -8.96 10.13 -4.25
CA ASN A 349 -9.58 8.93 -4.80
C ASN A 349 -8.59 7.78 -5.07
N GLU A 350 -7.42 7.79 -4.41
CA GLU A 350 -6.33 6.84 -4.65
C GLU A 350 -5.80 6.17 -3.37
N CYS A 351 -5.25 4.96 -3.48
CA CYS A 351 -4.44 4.32 -2.45
C CYS A 351 -3.22 3.61 -3.09
N LEU A 352 -2.28 3.15 -2.25
CA LEU A 352 -1.24 2.20 -2.66
C LEU A 352 -1.41 0.90 -1.85
N ARG A 353 -1.75 -0.20 -2.54
CA ARG A 353 -1.77 -1.56 -2.00
C ARG A 353 -0.40 -2.21 -2.21
N ILE A 354 0.11 -2.90 -1.20
CA ILE A 354 1.41 -3.57 -1.24
C ILE A 354 1.27 -4.99 -0.70
N THR A 355 1.63 -5.99 -1.50
CA THR A 355 1.48 -7.41 -1.16
C THR A 355 2.84 -8.10 -1.24
N GLY A 356 3.24 -8.79 -0.17
CA GLY A 356 4.40 -9.67 -0.17
C GLY A 356 5.62 -9.23 0.64
N VAL A 357 5.57 -8.06 1.28
CA VAL A 357 6.69 -7.56 2.10
C VAL A 357 6.96 -8.44 3.31
N GLN A 358 8.24 -8.55 3.66
CA GLN A 358 8.75 -9.35 4.77
C GLN A 358 9.01 -8.50 6.01
N THR A 359 8.74 -9.06 7.20
CA THR A 359 9.11 -8.44 8.48
C THR A 359 10.53 -8.84 8.87
N TYR A 360 11.42 -7.84 9.04
CA TYR A 360 12.84 -8.05 9.35
C TYR A 360 13.20 -7.67 10.79
N SER A 361 12.48 -6.75 11.43
CA SER A 361 12.84 -6.22 12.75
C SER A 361 11.71 -6.29 13.76
N ASN A 362 12.00 -6.81 14.96
CA ASN A 362 11.14 -6.63 16.12
C ASN A 362 11.40 -5.24 16.72
N THR A 363 10.32 -4.54 17.06
CA THR A 363 10.36 -3.16 17.56
C THR A 363 9.37 -2.96 18.71
N ARG A 364 9.74 -2.10 19.66
CA ARG A 364 8.83 -1.59 20.70
C ARG A 364 8.79 -0.07 20.73
N GLY A 365 7.82 0.46 21.48
CA GLY A 365 7.68 1.89 21.72
C GLY A 365 7.16 2.65 20.50
N TYR A 366 7.07 3.97 20.65
CA TYR A 366 6.43 4.87 19.70
C TYR A 366 7.05 6.28 19.79
N SER A 367 7.18 6.98 18.64
CA SER A 367 7.86 8.29 18.57
C SER A 367 9.25 8.25 19.21
N ASP A 368 9.43 8.93 20.35
CA ASP A 368 10.71 9.08 21.05
C ASP A 368 11.10 7.88 21.91
N THR A 369 10.13 6.98 22.16
CA THR A 369 10.35 5.72 22.88
C THR A 369 10.61 4.53 21.94
N PHE A 370 10.58 4.74 20.62
CA PHE A 370 10.84 3.69 19.65
C PHE A 370 12.23 3.09 19.84
N ALA A 371 12.30 1.76 19.87
CA ALA A 371 13.56 1.01 19.89
C ALA A 371 13.48 -0.21 18.99
N TRP A 372 14.57 -0.45 18.25
CA TRP A 372 14.82 -1.76 17.65
C TRP A 372 15.21 -2.74 18.76
N GLU A 373 14.56 -3.90 18.80
CA GLU A 373 14.76 -4.90 19.85
C GLU A 373 15.69 -6.02 19.37
N SER A 374 15.31 -6.67 18.28
CA SER A 374 15.96 -7.89 17.78
C SER A 374 15.61 -8.19 16.32
N PRO A 375 16.37 -9.09 15.66
CA PRO A 375 15.99 -9.69 14.38
C PRO A 375 14.61 -10.36 14.43
N HIS A 376 13.85 -10.24 13.35
CA HIS A 376 12.61 -11.00 13.15
C HIS A 376 12.81 -12.07 12.07
N LYS A 377 12.53 -13.33 12.38
CA LYS A 377 12.44 -14.39 11.39
C LYS A 377 10.98 -14.53 10.93
N ASP A 378 10.67 -13.97 9.77
CA ASP A 378 9.34 -14.11 9.19
C ASP A 378 9.14 -15.53 8.66
N ASN A 379 8.27 -16.30 9.33
CA ASN A 379 7.88 -17.66 8.92
C ASN A 379 6.47 -17.67 8.31
N THR A 380 5.99 -16.53 7.80
CA THR A 380 4.70 -16.45 7.09
C THR A 380 4.77 -17.20 5.77
N GLN A 381 3.69 -17.92 5.44
CA GLN A 381 3.58 -18.63 4.16
C GLN A 381 3.58 -17.65 2.97
N ARG A 382 3.79 -18.18 1.77
CA ARG A 382 3.82 -17.42 0.51
C ARG A 382 2.80 -17.96 -0.49
N ASP A 383 2.27 -17.07 -1.31
CA ASP A 383 1.35 -17.40 -2.41
C ASP A 383 2.05 -18.05 -3.61
N GLU A 384 1.29 -18.32 -4.67
CA GLU A 384 1.79 -18.91 -5.92
C GLU A 384 2.87 -18.03 -6.56
N TRP A 385 2.74 -16.70 -6.41
CA TRP A 385 3.67 -15.67 -6.88
C TRP A 385 4.87 -15.47 -5.94
N LYS A 386 5.02 -16.30 -4.89
CA LYS A 386 6.08 -16.23 -3.86
C LYS A 386 6.10 -14.93 -3.06
N ARG A 387 4.98 -14.21 -3.01
CA ARG A 387 4.75 -13.08 -2.11
C ARG A 387 4.33 -13.61 -0.75
N ILE A 388 4.82 -13.02 0.34
CA ILE A 388 4.32 -13.34 1.70
C ILE A 388 2.83 -12.98 1.81
N TYR A 389 2.05 -13.78 2.56
CA TYR A 389 0.68 -13.43 2.98
C TYR A 389 0.64 -12.27 3.99
N CYS A 390 1.07 -11.09 3.52
CA CYS A 390 0.97 -9.81 4.17
C CYS A 390 0.55 -8.79 3.09
N GLN A 391 -0.68 -8.27 3.22
CA GLN A 391 -1.19 -7.18 2.42
C GLN A 391 -1.24 -5.92 3.29
N ILE A 392 -0.67 -4.82 2.80
CA ILE A 392 -0.72 -3.50 3.44
C ILE A 392 -1.40 -2.52 2.47
N VAL A 393 -2.18 -1.57 2.98
CA VAL A 393 -2.71 -0.47 2.18
C VAL A 393 -2.42 0.88 2.82
N ALA A 394 -1.72 1.74 2.08
CA ALA A 394 -1.44 3.12 2.45
C ALA A 394 -2.64 4.00 2.05
N ILE A 395 -3.33 4.55 3.06
CA ILE A 395 -4.36 5.56 2.89
C ILE A 395 -4.06 6.78 3.77
N ASP A 396 -3.92 7.95 3.16
CA ASP A 396 -3.65 9.19 3.87
C ASP A 396 -4.92 9.84 4.41
N ALA A 397 -4.94 10.19 5.69
CA ALA A 397 -6.01 11.00 6.28
C ALA A 397 -5.76 12.51 6.08
N THR A 398 -6.80 13.32 6.17
CA THR A 398 -6.69 14.78 6.19
C THR A 398 -5.98 15.24 7.46
N ASN A 399 -4.96 16.10 7.33
CA ASN A 399 -4.31 16.75 8.46
C ASN A 399 -5.06 18.03 8.86
N PHE A 400 -5.94 17.92 9.85
CA PHE A 400 -6.78 19.02 10.32
C PHE A 400 -5.99 20.00 11.18
N GLN A 401 -5.91 21.28 10.76
CA GLN A 401 -5.29 22.31 11.59
C GLN A 401 -6.18 22.67 12.77
N ASP A 402 -7.47 22.82 12.52
CA ASP A 402 -8.52 22.90 13.54
C ASP A 402 -9.35 21.60 13.48
N PRO A 403 -9.41 20.79 14.55
CA PRO A 403 -10.18 19.54 14.58
C PRO A 403 -11.65 19.70 14.24
N ARG A 404 -12.22 20.91 14.35
CA ARG A 404 -13.62 21.18 13.98
C ARG A 404 -13.87 21.06 12.48
N GLN A 405 -12.84 21.26 11.65
CA GLN A 405 -12.94 21.21 10.18
C GLN A 405 -13.34 19.85 9.63
N GLN A 406 -13.23 18.77 10.42
CA GLN A 406 -13.64 17.42 10.00
C GLN A 406 -15.16 17.22 9.97
N TYR A 407 -15.92 18.03 10.71
CA TYR A 407 -17.38 17.96 10.78
C TYR A 407 -18.05 18.76 9.66
N THR A 408 -17.66 18.45 8.42
CA THR A 408 -18.31 18.97 7.20
C THR A 408 -18.60 17.83 6.24
N GLU A 409 -19.65 17.98 5.43
CA GLU A 409 -20.01 16.97 4.43
C GLU A 409 -18.82 16.62 3.52
N ARG A 410 -18.13 17.64 2.99
CA ARG A 410 -16.95 17.47 2.14
C ARG A 410 -15.83 16.67 2.82
N SER A 411 -15.56 16.95 4.10
CA SER A 411 -14.54 16.19 4.86
C SER A 411 -14.97 14.74 5.07
N ILE A 412 -16.23 14.49 5.44
CA ILE A 412 -16.72 13.13 5.66
C ILE A 412 -16.74 12.33 4.35
N GLN A 413 -17.21 12.92 3.24
CA GLN A 413 -17.16 12.31 1.90
C GLN A 413 -15.73 11.97 1.46
N ARG A 414 -14.77 12.88 1.65
CA ARG A 414 -13.36 12.67 1.27
C ARG A 414 -12.76 11.48 2.02
N GLU A 415 -13.01 11.39 3.32
CA GLU A 415 -12.43 10.35 4.17
C GLU A 415 -13.13 9.00 3.99
N LEU A 416 -14.45 8.99 3.72
CA LEU A 416 -15.19 7.80 3.29
C LEU A 416 -14.68 7.26 1.95
N LEU A 417 -14.50 8.13 0.95
CA LEU A 417 -13.94 7.78 -0.35
C LEU A 417 -12.54 7.18 -0.19
N LYS A 418 -11.64 7.90 0.49
CA LYS A 418 -10.26 7.45 0.75
C LYS A 418 -10.19 6.08 1.42
N ALA A 419 -10.98 5.86 2.48
CA ALA A 419 -11.06 4.57 3.14
C ALA A 419 -11.62 3.48 2.20
N TYR A 420 -12.68 3.76 1.45
CA TYR A 420 -13.27 2.81 0.50
C TYR A 420 -12.31 2.40 -0.62
N VAL A 421 -11.53 3.34 -1.17
CA VAL A 421 -10.50 3.04 -2.17
C VAL A 421 -9.39 2.16 -1.60
N GLY A 422 -9.03 2.32 -0.32
CA GLY A 422 -8.12 1.41 0.37
C GLY A 422 -8.73 0.04 0.69
N PHE A 423 -10.03 -0.02 0.98
CA PHE A 423 -10.68 -1.21 1.52
C PHE A 423 -11.29 -2.13 0.46
N ARG A 424 -11.68 -1.61 -0.71
CA ARG A 424 -12.33 -2.39 -1.78
C ARG A 424 -11.51 -3.65 -2.15
N GLY A 425 -12.21 -4.76 -2.33
CA GLY A 425 -11.64 -5.92 -3.03
C GLY A 425 -11.38 -5.61 -4.50
N ASP A 426 -10.67 -6.51 -5.18
CA ASP A 426 -10.76 -6.58 -6.64
C ASP A 426 -12.20 -6.97 -7.02
N PRO A 427 -12.88 -6.28 -7.94
CA PRO A 427 -14.26 -6.57 -8.30
C PRO A 427 -14.47 -7.96 -8.93
N ASN A 428 -13.40 -8.63 -9.39
CA ASN A 428 -13.44 -9.98 -9.93
C ASN A 428 -13.31 -11.07 -8.84
N ILE A 429 -12.88 -10.70 -7.62
CA ILE A 429 -12.71 -11.62 -6.49
C ILE A 429 -13.98 -11.60 -5.62
N PRO A 430 -14.70 -12.73 -5.44
CA PRO A 430 -15.86 -12.79 -4.57
C PRO A 430 -15.49 -12.43 -3.12
N SER A 431 -16.37 -11.73 -2.40
CA SER A 431 -16.11 -11.26 -1.03
C SER A 431 -15.83 -12.37 -0.01
N ALA A 432 -16.18 -13.62 -0.32
CA ALA A 432 -15.75 -14.80 0.44
C ALA A 432 -14.22 -14.93 0.50
N TYR A 433 -13.54 -14.67 -0.62
CA TYR A 433 -12.08 -14.72 -0.78
C TYR A 433 -11.40 -13.37 -0.50
N THR A 434 -12.00 -12.55 0.35
CA THR A 434 -11.47 -11.23 0.70
C THR A 434 -11.32 -11.15 2.21
N ALA A 435 -10.06 -11.16 2.68
CA ALA A 435 -9.72 -11.06 4.10
C ALA A 435 -10.35 -9.83 4.79
N ALA A 436 -10.48 -9.90 6.11
CA ALA A 436 -10.86 -8.75 6.93
C ALA A 436 -9.80 -7.62 6.86
N ILE A 437 -10.15 -6.46 7.41
CA ILE A 437 -9.29 -5.28 7.46
C ILE A 437 -8.79 -5.07 8.89
N ALA A 438 -7.48 -5.03 9.09
CA ALA A 438 -6.85 -4.67 10.37
C ALA A 438 -6.50 -3.19 10.38
N THR A 439 -7.21 -2.40 11.19
CA THR A 439 -7.08 -0.94 11.25
C THR A 439 -7.20 -0.41 12.69
N GLY A 440 -7.28 0.91 12.85
CA GLY A 440 -7.48 1.56 14.14
C GLY A 440 -7.70 3.06 13.99
N ASN A 441 -7.06 3.83 14.86
CA ASN A 441 -7.19 5.29 15.00
C ASN A 441 -6.51 6.10 13.86
N TRP A 442 -6.91 5.81 12.63
CA TRP A 442 -6.44 6.39 11.37
C TRP A 442 -6.61 7.93 11.34
N GLY A 443 -5.48 8.65 11.22
CA GLY A 443 -5.47 10.11 11.21
C GLY A 443 -5.73 10.81 12.56
N CYS A 444 -5.94 10.06 13.64
CA CYS A 444 -6.34 10.65 14.93
C CYS A 444 -5.17 11.23 15.76
N GLY A 445 -3.95 10.80 15.48
CA GLY A 445 -2.74 11.28 16.16
C GLY A 445 -2.28 12.64 15.63
N ALA A 446 -1.15 12.67 14.91
CA ALA A 446 -0.55 13.90 14.39
C ALA A 446 -1.46 14.74 13.46
N PHE A 447 -2.51 14.14 12.89
CA PHE A 447 -3.46 14.77 11.95
C PHE A 447 -4.78 15.21 12.62
N LYS A 448 -4.92 15.00 13.94
CA LYS A 448 -5.99 15.53 14.82
C LYS A 448 -7.44 15.13 14.47
N GLY A 449 -7.64 14.02 13.75
CA GLY A 449 -8.98 13.46 13.55
C GLY A 449 -9.61 12.94 14.84
N ASP A 450 -10.94 12.97 14.93
CA ASP A 450 -11.71 12.38 16.03
C ASP A 450 -11.77 10.84 15.87
N PRO A 451 -11.30 10.05 16.86
CA PRO A 451 -11.39 8.60 16.83
C PRO A 451 -12.82 8.05 16.70
N MET A 452 -13.84 8.75 17.21
CA MET A 452 -15.23 8.29 17.13
C MET A 452 -15.77 8.41 15.70
N LEU A 453 -15.64 9.59 15.08
CA LEU A 453 -15.97 9.81 13.67
C LEU A 453 -15.14 8.92 12.74
N LYS A 454 -13.83 8.79 12.98
CA LYS A 454 -12.93 7.96 12.16
C LYS A 454 -13.26 6.47 12.24
N ALA A 455 -13.79 5.97 13.36
CA ALA A 455 -14.30 4.61 13.44
C ALA A 455 -15.60 4.43 12.62
N LEU A 456 -16.55 5.37 12.71
CA LEU A 456 -17.80 5.34 11.92
C LEU A 456 -17.53 5.35 10.42
N ILE A 457 -16.64 6.25 9.96
CA ILE A 457 -16.21 6.35 8.56
C ILE A 457 -15.60 5.04 8.06
N GLN A 458 -14.73 4.40 8.86
CA GLN A 458 -14.12 3.13 8.46
C GLN A 458 -15.12 1.97 8.44
N MET A 459 -16.04 1.90 9.41
CA MET A 459 -17.12 0.90 9.41
C MET A 459 -18.02 1.05 8.17
N MET A 460 -18.40 2.28 7.79
CA MET A 460 -19.18 2.54 6.59
C MET A 460 -18.43 2.12 5.31
N ALA A 461 -17.18 2.52 5.17
CA ALA A 461 -16.36 2.19 4.01
C ALA A 461 -16.12 0.68 3.88
N ALA A 462 -15.83 -0.03 4.98
CA ALA A 462 -15.65 -1.48 4.99
C ALA A 462 -16.94 -2.24 4.65
N SER A 463 -18.10 -1.70 5.09
CA SER A 463 -19.40 -2.29 4.78
C SER A 463 -19.76 -2.19 3.30
N VAL A 464 -19.50 -1.03 2.67
CA VAL A 464 -19.65 -0.87 1.20
C VAL A 464 -18.60 -1.69 0.43
N ALA A 465 -17.43 -1.93 1.02
CA ALA A 465 -16.41 -2.85 0.50
C ALA A 465 -16.71 -4.35 0.76
N GLN A 466 -17.79 -4.69 1.49
CA GLN A 466 -18.16 -6.06 1.87
C GLN A 466 -17.08 -6.80 2.68
N ARG A 467 -16.42 -6.10 3.61
CA ARG A 467 -15.35 -6.62 4.47
C ARG A 467 -15.61 -6.33 5.94
N ASP A 468 -15.23 -7.28 6.77
CA ASP A 468 -15.25 -7.18 8.23
C ASP A 468 -13.98 -6.47 8.75
N LEU A 469 -14.03 -5.97 9.99
CA LEU A 469 -12.99 -5.13 10.60
C LEU A 469 -12.45 -5.72 11.91
N ALA A 470 -11.12 -5.73 12.06
CA ALA A 470 -10.45 -5.71 13.35
C ALA A 470 -9.97 -4.28 13.63
N TYR A 471 -10.47 -3.67 14.71
CA TYR A 471 -10.16 -2.29 15.08
C TYR A 471 -9.33 -2.23 16.36
N PHE A 472 -8.08 -1.79 16.25
CA PHE A 472 -7.13 -1.65 17.36
C PHE A 472 -7.15 -0.21 17.90
N THR A 473 -7.55 -0.01 19.16
CA THR A 473 -7.62 1.32 19.80
C THR A 473 -6.29 1.77 20.44
N PHE A 474 -5.26 0.93 20.38
CA PHE A 474 -3.88 1.20 20.84
C PHE A 474 -3.79 1.51 22.34
N ASN A 475 -4.01 0.48 23.17
CA ASN A 475 -4.00 0.50 24.64
C ASN A 475 -5.08 1.42 25.25
N ASN A 476 -6.20 1.63 24.52
CA ASN A 476 -7.32 2.45 24.96
C ASN A 476 -8.58 1.59 25.16
N MET A 477 -8.62 0.87 26.27
CA MET A 477 -9.76 0.03 26.66
C MET A 477 -11.09 0.80 26.74
N LYS A 478 -11.07 2.06 27.20
CA LYS A 478 -12.29 2.88 27.26
C LYS A 478 -12.90 3.09 25.87
N GLN A 479 -12.08 3.56 24.92
CA GLN A 479 -12.54 3.73 23.54
C GLN A 479 -12.98 2.40 22.91
N ALA A 480 -12.35 1.28 23.27
CA ALA A 480 -12.75 -0.03 22.77
C ALA A 480 -14.18 -0.40 23.18
N GLU A 481 -14.55 -0.19 24.46
CA GLU A 481 -15.91 -0.45 24.92
C GLU A 481 -16.92 0.59 24.39
N GLU A 482 -16.56 1.87 24.30
CA GLU A 482 -17.40 2.91 23.66
C GLU A 482 -17.71 2.56 22.18
N LEU A 483 -16.72 2.07 21.43
CA LEU A 483 -16.87 1.66 20.04
C LEU A 483 -17.70 0.37 19.89
N LYS A 484 -17.46 -0.66 20.71
CA LYS A 484 -18.28 -1.89 20.75
C LYS A 484 -19.75 -1.57 21.01
N ARG A 485 -20.00 -0.71 22.01
CA ARG A 485 -21.33 -0.27 22.42
C ARG A 485 -22.07 0.45 21.29
N MET A 486 -21.42 1.43 20.64
CA MET A 486 -21.97 2.12 19.47
C MET A 486 -22.24 1.13 18.31
N PHE A 487 -21.31 0.22 18.02
CA PHE A 487 -21.51 -0.81 17.00
C PHE A 487 -22.70 -1.74 17.28
N MET A 488 -22.86 -2.21 18.52
CA MET A 488 -24.01 -3.02 18.94
C MET A 488 -25.34 -2.26 18.80
N ILE A 489 -25.35 -0.96 19.13
CA ILE A 489 -26.52 -0.09 18.93
C ILE A 489 -26.86 0.02 17.43
N LEU A 490 -25.88 0.32 16.58
CA LEU A 490 -26.08 0.47 15.13
C LEU A 490 -26.53 -0.85 14.46
N LYS A 491 -25.95 -1.99 14.87
CA LYS A 491 -26.36 -3.33 14.41
C LYS A 491 -27.78 -3.70 14.85
N SER A 492 -28.12 -3.53 16.13
CA SER A 492 -29.45 -3.88 16.66
C SER A 492 -30.56 -3.04 16.05
N GLN A 493 -30.30 -1.76 15.80
CA GLN A 493 -31.22 -0.84 15.08
C GLN A 493 -31.17 -0.99 13.55
N LYS A 494 -30.44 -1.99 13.02
CA LYS A 494 -30.30 -2.32 11.59
C LYS A 494 -29.96 -1.09 10.73
N ILE A 495 -29.10 -0.22 11.23
CA ILE A 495 -28.74 1.03 10.58
C ILE A 495 -27.95 0.74 9.30
N THR A 496 -28.43 1.24 8.17
CA THR A 496 -27.73 1.17 6.88
C THR A 496 -26.65 2.25 6.78
N VAL A 497 -25.66 2.05 5.91
CA VAL A 497 -24.61 3.03 5.63
C VAL A 497 -25.19 4.39 5.23
N GLY A 498 -26.25 4.43 4.40
CA GLY A 498 -26.93 5.66 4.02
C GLY A 498 -27.66 6.35 5.18
N LYS A 499 -28.32 5.59 6.07
CA LYS A 499 -28.91 6.15 7.28
C LYS A 499 -27.85 6.71 8.23
N LEU A 500 -26.70 6.04 8.36
CA LEU A 500 -25.57 6.51 9.17
C LEU A 500 -24.89 7.74 8.55
N TYR A 501 -24.75 7.80 7.23
CA TYR A 501 -24.25 8.98 6.52
C TYR A 501 -25.14 10.20 6.77
N ASN A 502 -26.46 10.05 6.66
CA ASN A 502 -27.39 11.14 6.92
C ASN A 502 -27.35 11.59 8.40
N LEU A 503 -27.18 10.67 9.35
CA LEU A 503 -26.97 10.98 10.77
C LEU A 503 -25.66 11.75 11.02
N LEU A 504 -24.61 11.51 10.22
CA LEU A 504 -23.37 12.29 10.26
C LEU A 504 -23.51 13.68 9.64
N GLN A 505 -24.32 13.84 8.57
CA GLN A 505 -24.69 15.16 8.04
C GLN A 505 -25.49 15.97 9.08
N ASP A 506 -26.49 15.36 9.71
CA ASP A 506 -27.23 15.90 10.87
C ASP A 506 -26.29 16.36 12.00
N TYR A 507 -25.19 15.63 12.24
CA TYR A 507 -24.19 16.00 13.24
C TYR A 507 -23.29 17.17 12.79
N CYS A 508 -22.97 17.31 11.50
CA CYS A 508 -22.29 18.51 10.99
C CYS A 508 -23.15 19.76 11.21
N ASP A 509 -24.45 19.64 10.94
CA ASP A 509 -25.44 20.70 11.14
C ASP A 509 -25.66 21.04 12.62
N TYR A 510 -25.72 20.03 13.50
CA TYR A 510 -25.74 20.24 14.95
C TYR A 510 -24.45 20.93 15.43
N SER A 511 -23.29 20.38 15.07
CA SER A 511 -21.99 20.80 15.55
C SER A 511 -21.73 22.26 15.19
N SER A 512 -21.86 22.61 13.91
CA SER A 512 -21.64 23.99 13.40
C SER A 512 -22.47 25.04 14.14
N ARG A 513 -23.77 24.79 14.38
CA ARG A 513 -24.66 25.71 15.12
C ARG A 513 -24.20 25.96 16.57
N HIS A 514 -23.55 24.99 17.20
CA HIS A 514 -23.09 25.09 18.59
C HIS A 514 -21.65 25.63 18.73
N HIS A 515 -20.93 25.91 17.63
CA HIS A 515 -19.54 26.42 17.68
C HIS A 515 -19.38 27.78 18.38
N HIS A 516 -20.45 28.57 18.49
CA HIS A 516 -20.42 29.94 19.04
C HIS A 516 -20.97 30.07 20.47
N HIS A 517 -21.56 29.00 21.04
CA HIS A 517 -22.19 29.03 22.36
C HIS A 517 -21.28 28.45 23.45
N HIS A 518 -20.38 29.29 23.99
CA HIS A 518 -19.40 28.95 25.04
C HIS A 518 -19.97 28.43 26.39
N GLN A 519 -21.28 28.30 26.54
CA GLN A 519 -21.95 27.99 27.82
C GLN A 519 -22.67 26.63 27.87
N GLN A 520 -22.64 25.83 26.79
CA GLN A 520 -23.30 24.52 26.76
C GLN A 520 -22.33 23.39 26.36
N ARG A 521 -22.54 22.20 26.95
CA ARG A 521 -21.79 20.99 26.59
C ARG A 521 -22.23 20.50 25.21
N VAL A 522 -21.37 20.67 24.21
CA VAL A 522 -21.56 20.07 22.89
C VAL A 522 -21.49 18.54 23.03
N LYS A 523 -22.48 17.84 22.49
CA LYS A 523 -22.53 16.37 22.45
C LYS A 523 -21.47 15.85 21.48
N ASN A 524 -20.81 14.74 21.82
CA ASN A 524 -19.96 14.05 20.85
C ASN A 524 -20.80 13.29 19.80
N VAL A 525 -20.14 12.77 18.76
CA VAL A 525 -20.84 12.12 17.63
C VAL A 525 -21.58 10.84 18.05
N PHE A 526 -21.07 10.07 19.02
CA PHE A 526 -21.76 8.88 19.55
C PHE A 526 -22.98 9.26 20.39
N GLU A 527 -22.86 10.26 21.27
CA GLU A 527 -23.97 10.78 22.08
C GLU A 527 -25.12 11.28 21.20
N PHE A 528 -24.80 12.07 20.17
CA PHE A 528 -25.76 12.60 19.23
C PHE A 528 -26.45 11.51 18.40
N ILE A 529 -25.70 10.53 17.89
CA ILE A 529 -26.26 9.42 17.11
C ILE A 529 -27.21 8.57 17.97
N SER A 530 -26.82 8.19 19.19
CA SER A 530 -27.67 7.40 20.09
C SER A 530 -29.00 8.11 20.41
N GLU A 531 -28.95 9.40 20.69
CA GLU A 531 -30.15 10.22 20.94
C GLU A 531 -31.05 10.28 19.70
N LYS A 532 -30.47 10.52 18.51
CA LYS A 532 -31.19 10.58 17.22
C LYS A 532 -31.86 9.27 16.80
N ILE A 533 -31.37 8.12 17.28
CA ILE A 533 -31.96 6.80 17.05
C ILE A 533 -32.80 6.29 18.23
N GLY A 534 -33.07 7.15 19.23
CA GLY A 534 -33.99 6.86 20.33
C GLY A 534 -33.42 5.99 21.46
N VAL A 535 -32.09 5.83 21.54
CA VAL A 535 -31.42 5.06 22.59
C VAL A 535 -30.99 5.99 23.72
N CYS A 536 -31.50 5.72 24.93
CA CYS A 536 -31.30 6.60 26.08
C CYS A 536 -29.81 6.66 26.52
N PRO A 537 -29.24 7.85 26.81
CA PRO A 537 -27.84 7.99 27.26
C PRO A 537 -27.49 7.26 28.57
N SER A 538 -28.46 6.74 29.32
CA SER A 538 -28.23 5.82 30.44
C SER A 538 -27.67 4.45 30.04
N HIS A 539 -27.61 4.16 28.74
CA HIS A 539 -27.02 2.94 28.16
C HIS A 539 -25.72 3.22 27.37
N LEU A 540 -25.19 4.46 27.42
CA LEU A 540 -23.99 4.89 26.69
C LEU A 540 -22.67 4.67 27.43
#